data_AF-A0A357LA98-F1
#
_entry.id   AF-A0A357LA98-F1
#
_cell.length_a   1.000
_cell.length_b   1.000
_cell.length_c   1.000
_cell.angle_alpha   90.00
_cell.angle_beta   90.00
_cell.angle_gamma   90.00
#
_symmetry.space_group_name_H-M   'P 1'
#
loop_
_entity.id
_entity.type
_entity.pdbx_description
1 polymer ?
#
loop_
_entity_poly.entity_id
_entity_poly.type
_entity_poly.pdbx_seq_one_letter_code
_entity_poly.pdbx_strand_id
1 'polypeptide(L)' 'GLMARRIASINDLAIGESDRLFRWERGADGRRPDDYPGLSDLGL' A
#
# COMPACT_ATOMS: atom_id res chain seq x y z
N GLY A 1 8.08 -12.14 17.59
CA GLY A 1 9.46 -12.47 17.17
C GLY A 1 10.08 -11.23 16.55
N LEU A 2 11.36 -10.98 16.80
CA LEU A 2 12.07 -9.83 16.22
C LEU A 2 12.60 -10.19 14.82
N MET A 3 12.61 -9.22 13.91
CA MET A 3 13.16 -9.40 12.58
C MET A 3 14.68 -9.20 12.64
N ALA A 4 15.47 -10.28 12.50
CA ALA A 4 16.94 -10.22 12.59
C ALA A 4 17.63 -9.74 11.29
N ARG A 5 16.96 -9.88 10.14
CA ARG A 5 17.48 -9.44 8.83
C ARG A 5 16.32 -8.98 7.94
N ARG A 6 16.45 -7.80 7.33
CA ARG A 6 15.48 -7.23 6.38
C ARG A 6 16.21 -6.73 5.14
N ILE A 7 15.90 -7.32 3.98
CA ILE A 7 16.41 -6.90 2.68
C ILE A 7 15.19 -6.60 1.81
N ALA A 8 15.09 -5.37 1.32
CA ALA A 8 13.99 -4.92 0.48
C ALA A 8 14.56 -4.15 -0.71
N SER A 9 13.98 -4.38 -1.88
CA SER A 9 14.25 -3.63 -3.10
C SER A 9 12.91 -3.17 -3.66
N ILE A 10 12.79 -1.87 -3.92
CA ILE A 10 11.55 -1.19 -4.31
C ILE A 10 11.93 -0.27 -5.47
N ASN A 11 11.06 -0.17 -6.47
CA ASN A 11 11.24 0.72 -7.60
C ASN A 11 10.14 1.77 -7.60
N ASP A 12 10.49 2.99 -8.00
CA ASP A 12 9.54 4.05 -8.20
C ASP A 12 8.97 4.00 -9.63
N LEU A 13 7.69 4.28 -9.76
CA LEU A 13 6.99 4.43 -11.04
C LEU A 13 6.18 5.72 -10.98
N ALA A 14 6.44 6.64 -11.92
CA ALA A 14 5.66 7.86 -12.02
C ALA A 14 4.24 7.54 -12.50
N ILE A 15 3.23 8.12 -11.83
CA ILE A 15 1.80 7.94 -12.16
C ILE A 15 1.05 9.27 -12.08
N GLY A 16 -0.08 9.37 -12.78
CA GLY A 16 -1.00 10.48 -12.63
C GLY A 16 -1.84 10.37 -11.36
N GLU A 17 -2.48 11.47 -10.95
CA GLU A 17 -3.38 11.46 -9.79
C GLU A 17 -4.61 10.54 -10.01
N SER A 18 -5.06 10.42 -11.27
CA SER A 18 -6.13 9.50 -11.68
C SER A 18 -5.81 8.04 -11.36
N ASP A 19 -4.54 7.67 -11.41
CA ASP A 19 -4.09 6.27 -11.36
C ASP A 19 -3.89 5.77 -9.92
N ARG A 20 -4.14 6.63 -8.92
CA ARG A 20 -4.04 6.25 -7.50
C ARG A 20 -5.14 5.26 -7.15
N LEU A 21 -4.74 4.04 -6.78
CA LEU A 21 -5.64 2.96 -6.36
C LEU A 21 -5.92 2.93 -4.85
N PHE A 22 -5.15 3.68 -4.04
CA PHE A 22 -5.27 3.74 -2.59
C PHE A 22 -5.95 5.06 -2.17
N ARG A 23 -7.23 4.98 -1.79
CA ARG A 23 -8.12 6.15 -1.61
C ARG A 23 -8.71 6.31 -0.20
N TRP A 24 -8.29 5.51 0.78
CA TRP A 24 -8.83 5.62 2.14
C TRP A 24 -8.29 6.85 2.89
N GLU A 25 -9.07 7.34 3.85
CA GLU A 25 -8.62 8.43 4.72
C GLU A 25 -7.44 7.98 5.56
N ARG A 26 -6.37 8.78 5.52
CA ARG A 26 -5.22 8.63 6.39
C ARG A 26 -5.55 9.28 7.73
N GLY A 27 -6.49 8.69 8.47
CA GLY A 27 -6.84 9.09 9.83
C GLY A 27 -5.67 8.92 10.81
N ALA A 28 -5.95 9.10 12.10
CA ALA A 28 -4.93 9.13 13.16
C ALA A 28 -4.06 7.86 13.26
N ASP A 29 -4.58 6.72 12.82
CA ASP A 29 -3.95 5.41 12.84
C ASP A 29 -3.41 4.95 11.48
N GLY A 30 -3.82 5.61 10.38
CA GLY A 30 -3.32 5.33 9.02
C GLY A 30 -3.55 3.89 8.54
N ARG A 31 -4.37 3.11 9.25
CA ARG A 31 -4.65 1.72 8.96
C ARG A 31 -5.52 1.62 7.70
N ARG A 32 -5.18 0.70 6.80
CA ARG A 32 -6.06 0.33 5.68
C ARG A 32 -7.34 -0.30 6.25
N PRO A 33 -8.55 0.13 5.83
CA PRO A 33 -9.80 -0.53 6.22
C PRO A 33 -9.79 -2.03 5.89
N ASP A 34 -10.46 -2.84 6.71
CA ASP A 34 -10.45 -4.30 6.57
C ASP A 34 -11.18 -4.78 5.31
N ASP A 35 -12.15 -4.01 4.85
CA ASP A 35 -12.94 -4.24 3.64
C ASP A 35 -12.32 -3.62 2.37
N TYR A 36 -11.23 -2.86 2.49
CA TYR A 36 -10.55 -2.32 1.33
C TYR A 36 -9.84 -3.45 0.56
N PRO A 37 -9.86 -3.46 -0.79
CA PRO A 37 -9.20 -4.50 -1.57
C PRO A 37 -7.70 -4.64 -1.27
N GLY A 38 -7.20 -5.87 -1.38
CA GLY A 38 -5.76 -6.17 -1.30
C GLY A 38 -5.04 -5.87 -2.63
N LEU A 39 -3.73 -6.13 -2.69
CA LEU A 39 -2.94 -5.91 -3.91
C LEU A 39 -3.45 -6.76 -5.09
N SER A 40 -3.73 -8.03 -4.85
CA SER A 40 -4.22 -8.95 -5.89
C SER A 40 -5.60 -8.55 -6.42
N ASP A 41 -6.49 -8.06 -5.55
CA ASP A 41 -7.82 -7.60 -5.94
C ASP A 41 -7.78 -6.31 -6.78
N LEU A 42 -6.69 -5.54 -6.65
CA LEU A 42 -6.42 -4.35 -7.45
C LEU A 42 -5.72 -4.65 -8.77
N GLY A 43 -5.34 -5.92 -9.04
CA GLY A 43 -4.65 -6.31 -10.27
C GLY A 43 -3.23 -5.78 -10.38
N LEU A 44 -2.56 -5.53 -9.24
CA LEU A 44 -1.16 -5.10 -9.15
C LEU A 44 -0.17 -6.26 -9.13
#